data_AF-A8VVJ6-F1
#
_entry.id   AF-A8VVJ6-F1
#
_cell.length_a   1.000
_cell.length_b   1.000
_cell.length_c   1.000
_cell.angle_alpha   90.00
_cell.angle_beta   90.00
_cell.angle_gamma   90.00
#
_symmetry.space_group_name_H-M   'P 1'
#
loop_
_entity.id
_entity.type
_entity.pdbx_description
1 polymer ?
#
loop_
_entity_poly.entity_id
_entity_poly.type
_entity_poly.pdbx_seq_one_letter_code
_entity_poly.pdbx_strand_id
1 'polypeptide(L)'
;SPEVLKKEPYGKPVDIWACGVILYILLVGYPPFWDEDQHRLYAQIKAGSYDYPSPEWDTVTPEAKNLINQMLTVNPSKRITASEALKHPWICQRERVASVVHRQETVDCL
;
A
#
# COMPACT_ATOMS: atom_id res chain seq x y z
N SER A 1 11.19 0.62 -3.87
CA SER A 1 11.05 -0.04 -2.55
C SER A 1 12.22 0.35 -1.64
N PRO A 2 12.15 0.08 -0.33
CA PRO A 2 13.20 0.46 0.65
C PRO A 2 14.58 -0.10 0.31
N GLU A 3 14.66 -1.37 -0.06
CA GLU A 3 15.90 -2.08 -0.38
C GLU A 3 16.62 -1.49 -1.61
N VAL A 4 15.88 -1.03 -2.62
CA VAL A 4 16.45 -0.33 -3.78
C VAL A 4 17.08 1.00 -3.36
N LEU A 5 16.41 1.77 -2.49
CA LEU A 5 16.93 3.03 -1.97
C LEU A 5 18.13 2.83 -1.02
N LYS A 6 18.20 1.68 -0.34
CA LYS A 6 19.34 1.27 0.49
C LYS A 6 20.50 0.68 -0.32
N LYS A 7 20.35 0.52 -1.64
CA LYS A 7 21.31 -0.15 -2.53
C LYS A 7 21.62 -1.59 -2.10
N GLU A 8 20.63 -2.28 -1.54
CA GLU A 8 20.72 -3.69 -1.18
C GLU A 8 20.37 -4.57 -2.41
N PRO A 9 20.86 -5.82 -2.48
CA PRO A 9 20.40 -6.77 -3.48
C PRO A 9 18.87 -6.93 -3.40
N TYR A 10 18.22 -6.91 -4.56
CA TYR A 10 16.77 -6.96 -4.65
C TYR A 10 16.30 -7.99 -5.70
N GLY A 11 15.00 -8.28 -5.68
CA GLY A 11 14.37 -9.21 -6.61
C GLY A 11 12.86 -8.98 -6.64
N LYS A 12 12.08 -10.04 -6.92
CA LYS A 12 10.61 -9.99 -7.05
C LYS A 12 9.85 -9.16 -5.98
N PRO A 13 10.26 -9.12 -4.68
CA PRO A 13 9.53 -8.33 -3.68
C PRO A 13 9.43 -6.83 -3.98
N VAL A 14 10.29 -6.26 -4.83
CA VAL A 14 10.22 -4.82 -5.20
C VAL A 14 8.90 -4.49 -5.90
N ASP A 15 8.39 -5.41 -6.71
CA ASP A 15 7.12 -5.23 -7.44
C ASP A 15 5.93 -5.26 -6.48
N ILE A 16 6.00 -6.09 -5.43
CA ILE A 16 4.94 -6.13 -4.42
C ILE A 16 4.86 -4.82 -3.64
N TRP A 17 6.00 -4.19 -3.35
CA TRP A 17 6.00 -2.85 -2.76
C TRP A 17 5.29 -1.84 -3.68
N ALA A 18 5.60 -1.86 -4.98
CA ALA A 18 4.94 -0.99 -5.95
C ALA A 18 3.43 -1.26 -6.02
N CYS A 19 3.01 -2.53 -6.00
CA CYS A 19 1.58 -2.90 -5.90
C CYS A 19 0.93 -2.34 -4.62
N GLY A 20 1.61 -2.33 -3.48
CA GLY A 20 1.10 -1.73 -2.25
C GLY A 20 0.87 -0.23 -2.38
N VAL A 21 1.80 0.48 -3.04
CA VAL A 21 1.64 1.92 -3.34
C VAL A 21 0.46 2.16 -4.28
N ILE A 22 0.35 1.38 -5.36
CA ILE A 22 -0.76 1.48 -6.32
C ILE A 22 -2.09 1.19 -5.62
N LEU A 23 -2.17 0.14 -4.80
CA LEU A 23 -3.38 -0.22 -4.08
C LEU A 23 -3.83 0.89 -3.13
N TYR A 24 -2.89 1.52 -2.41
CA TYR A 24 -3.18 2.67 -1.56
C TYR A 24 -3.83 3.80 -2.39
N ILE A 25 -3.21 4.18 -3.52
CA ILE A 25 -3.74 5.22 -4.41
C ILE A 25 -5.12 4.84 -4.96
N LEU A 26 -5.34 3.58 -5.34
CA LEU A 26 -6.64 3.13 -5.85
C LEU A 26 -7.78 3.24 -4.82
N LEU A 27 -7.48 3.28 -3.51
CA LEU A 27 -8.48 3.37 -2.46
C LEU A 27 -8.80 4.80 -2.03
N VAL A 28 -7.85 5.73 -2.13
CA VAL A 28 -8.01 7.11 -1.60
C VAL A 28 -7.57 8.23 -2.53
N GLY A 29 -6.91 7.94 -3.64
CA GLY A 29 -6.57 8.91 -4.69
C GLY A 29 -5.25 9.66 -4.49
N TYR A 30 -4.51 9.42 -3.41
CA TYR A 30 -3.20 10.04 -3.16
C TYR A 30 -2.16 9.01 -2.73
N PRO A 31 -0.84 9.29 -2.91
CA PRO A 31 0.21 8.33 -2.59
C PRO A 31 0.47 8.21 -1.07
N PRO A 32 0.90 7.02 -0.58
CA PRO A 32 1.26 6.81 0.83
C PRO A 32 2.56 7.49 1.26
N PHE A 33 3.41 7.85 0.31
CA PHE A 33 4.68 8.53 0.56
C PHE A 33 4.76 9.75 -0.34
N TRP A 34 4.93 10.92 0.26
CA TRP A 34 5.04 12.18 -0.46
C TRP A 34 5.80 13.21 0.37
N ASP A 35 6.73 13.91 -0.28
CA ASP A 35 7.42 15.08 0.24
C ASP A 35 7.97 15.86 -0.95
N GLU A 36 8.00 17.19 -0.86
CA GLU A 36 8.63 18.04 -1.88
C GLU A 36 10.15 17.84 -1.90
N ASP A 37 10.74 17.52 -0.74
CA ASP A 37 12.15 17.20 -0.63
C ASP A 37 12.39 15.70 -0.87
N GLN A 38 13.18 15.40 -1.90
CA GLN A 38 13.48 14.04 -2.31
C GLN A 38 14.19 13.22 -1.22
N HIS A 39 15.02 13.84 -0.37
CA HIS A 39 15.69 13.15 0.73
C HIS A 39 14.71 12.75 1.83
N ARG A 40 13.76 13.63 2.17
CA ARG A 40 12.68 13.31 3.11
C ARG A 40 11.74 12.24 2.57
N LEU A 41 11.35 12.30 1.30
CA LEU A 41 10.58 11.25 0.64
C LEU A 41 11.29 9.89 0.73
N TYR A 42 12.59 9.85 0.42
CA TYR A 42 13.37 8.61 0.53
C TYR A 42 13.51 8.12 1.97
N ALA A 43 13.56 9.03 2.96
CA ALA A 43 13.55 8.66 4.36
C ALA A 43 12.21 8.01 4.76
N GLN A 44 11.08 8.57 4.35
CA GLN A 44 9.74 8.00 4.58
C GLN A 44 9.64 6.59 3.98
N ILE A 45 10.02 6.42 2.70
CA ILE A 45 9.99 5.12 2.02
C ILE A 45 10.88 4.11 2.75
N LYS A 46 12.12 4.47 3.09
CA LYS A 46 13.05 3.57 3.79
C LYS A 46 12.56 3.15 5.18
N ALA A 47 11.82 4.03 5.86
CA ALA A 47 11.22 3.76 7.17
C ALA A 47 9.89 2.99 7.06
N GLY A 48 9.26 2.96 5.88
CA GLY A 48 7.87 2.50 5.73
C GLY A 48 6.90 3.40 6.49
N SER A 49 7.19 4.70 6.55
CA SER A 49 6.38 5.68 7.28
C SER A 49 5.26 6.20 6.38
N TYR A 50 4.07 5.65 6.55
CA TYR A 50 2.82 6.09 5.96
C TYR A 50 1.69 5.86 6.98
N ASP A 51 0.55 6.51 6.79
CA ASP A 51 -0.61 6.41 7.67
C ASP A 51 -1.91 6.27 6.87
N TYR A 52 -3.03 6.23 7.60
CA TYR A 52 -4.38 6.08 7.07
C TYR A 52 -5.25 7.23 7.61
N PRO A 53 -5.11 8.46 7.08
CA PRO A 53 -5.77 9.62 7.66
C PRO A 53 -7.29 9.57 7.50
N SER A 54 -7.98 10.12 8.49
CA SER A 54 -9.41 10.36 8.45
C SER A 54 -9.71 11.66 7.69
N PRO A 55 -10.88 11.78 7.02
CA PRO A 55 -11.99 10.82 7.03
C PRO A 55 -11.92 9.73 5.96
N GLU A 56 -11.06 9.85 4.96
CA GLU A 56 -11.13 9.01 3.75
C GLU A 56 -10.90 7.54 4.09
N TRP A 57 -9.99 7.24 5.01
CA TRP A 57 -9.70 5.87 5.43
C TRP A 57 -10.68 5.27 6.44
N ASP A 58 -11.61 6.04 7.00
CA ASP A 58 -12.55 5.53 8.02
C ASP A 58 -13.52 4.50 7.44
N THR A 59 -13.88 4.67 6.17
CA THR A 59 -14.77 3.78 5.41
C THR A 59 -14.02 2.65 4.69
N VAL A 60 -12.69 2.64 4.75
CA VAL A 60 -11.87 1.57 4.17
C VAL A 60 -11.78 0.40 5.13
N THR A 61 -12.13 -0.79 4.63
CA THR A 61 -12.20 -2.03 5.41
C THR A 61 -10.84 -2.39 6.04
N PRO A 62 -10.82 -2.93 7.27
CA PRO A 62 -9.60 -3.38 7.93
C PRO A 62 -8.75 -4.34 7.09
N GLU A 63 -9.38 -5.19 6.29
CA GLU A 63 -8.72 -6.18 5.43
C GLU A 63 -7.97 -5.52 4.25
N ALA A 64 -8.47 -4.40 3.75
CA ALA A 64 -7.75 -3.62 2.72
C ALA A 64 -6.47 -3.03 3.31
N LYS A 65 -6.58 -2.38 4.48
CA LYS A 65 -5.44 -1.83 5.23
C LYS A 65 -4.45 -2.94 5.59
N ASN A 66 -4.94 -4.12 5.98
CA ASN A 66 -4.10 -5.27 6.28
C ASN A 66 -3.30 -5.75 5.06
N LEU A 67 -3.92 -5.83 3.88
CA LEU A 67 -3.22 -6.20 2.65
C LEU A 67 -2.14 -5.16 2.28
N ILE A 68 -2.45 -3.86 2.39
CA ILE A 68 -1.49 -2.78 2.18
C ILE A 68 -0.31 -2.91 3.16
N ASN A 69 -0.55 -3.15 4.45
CA ASN A 69 0.49 -3.36 5.45
C ASN A 69 1.43 -4.53 5.07
N GLN A 70 0.86 -5.62 4.57
CA GLN A 70 1.62 -6.79 4.13
C GLN A 70 2.45 -6.51 2.85
N MET A 71 1.94 -5.68 1.94
CA MET A 71 2.67 -5.26 0.72
C MET A 71 3.75 -4.21 1.01
N LEU A 72 3.47 -3.24 1.88
CA LEU A 72 4.37 -2.16 2.30
C LEU A 72 5.22 -2.56 3.52
N THR A 73 5.52 -3.85 3.67
CA THR A 73 6.46 -4.34 4.68
C THR A 73 7.90 -4.03 4.27
N VAL A 74 8.63 -3.32 5.13
CA VAL A 74 9.98 -2.81 4.83
C VAL A 74 10.97 -3.94 4.58
N ASN A 75 10.95 -5.00 5.39
CA ASN A 75 11.81 -6.15 5.18
C ASN A 75 11.29 -7.02 4.02
N PRO A 76 12.00 -7.11 2.87
CA PRO A 76 11.51 -7.83 1.71
C PRO A 76 11.34 -9.33 1.94
N SER A 77 12.02 -9.95 2.91
CA SER A 77 11.83 -11.38 3.24
C SER A 77 10.58 -11.66 4.06
N LYS A 78 9.99 -10.63 4.66
CA LYS A 78 8.71 -10.70 5.39
C LYS A 78 7.54 -10.14 4.58
N ARG A 79 7.83 -9.51 3.44
CA ARG A 79 6.83 -8.93 2.55
C ARG A 79 6.04 -10.05 1.87
N ILE A 80 4.72 -9.90 1.81
CA ILE A 80 3.84 -10.86 1.15
C ILE A 80 4.28 -11.09 -0.30
N THR A 81 4.12 -12.32 -0.81
CA THR A 81 4.33 -12.61 -2.23
C THR A 81 3.07 -12.38 -3.05
N ALA A 82 3.19 -12.26 -4.38
CA ALA A 82 2.02 -12.14 -5.25
C ALA A 82 1.04 -13.32 -5.08
N SER A 83 1.56 -14.54 -4.98
CA SER A 83 0.75 -15.75 -4.79
C SER A 83 -0.02 -15.78 -3.47
N GLU A 84 0.56 -15.23 -2.40
CA GLU A 84 -0.11 -15.08 -1.11
C GLU A 84 -1.12 -13.93 -1.12
N ALA A 85 -0.78 -12.80 -1.76
CA ALA A 85 -1.67 -11.66 -1.91
C ALA A 85 -2.98 -12.04 -2.63
N LEU A 86 -2.89 -12.83 -3.70
CA LEU A 86 -4.08 -13.34 -4.43
C LEU A 86 -4.99 -14.23 -3.57
N LYS A 87 -4.46 -14.83 -2.50
CA LYS A 87 -5.23 -15.64 -1.54
C LYS A 87 -5.76 -14.82 -0.36
N HIS A 88 -5.36 -13.56 -0.24
CA HIS A 88 -5.79 -12.69 0.85
C HIS A 88 -7.33 -12.50 0.83
N PRO A 89 -8.02 -12.53 1.98
CA PRO A 89 -9.49 -12.43 2.04
C PRO A 89 -10.07 -11.23 1.28
N TRP A 90 -9.38 -10.08 1.34
CA TRP A 90 -9.81 -8.88 0.61
C TRP A 90 -9.89 -9.08 -0.92
N ILE A 91 -9.04 -9.94 -1.48
CA ILE A 91 -9.06 -10.29 -2.92
C ILE A 91 -10.00 -11.47 -3.18
N CYS A 92 -9.80 -12.60 -2.49
CA CYS A 92 -10.48 -13.85 -2.83
C CYS A 92 -11.93 -13.94 -2.33
N GLN A 93 -12.33 -13.09 -1.37
CA GLN A 93 -13.68 -13.02 -0.80
C GLN A 93 -14.26 -11.61 -0.96
N ARG A 94 -13.92 -10.94 -2.07
CA ARG A 94 -14.26 -9.53 -2.34
C ARG A 94 -15.72 -9.19 -2.05
N GLU A 95 -16.67 -10.02 -2.48
CA GLU A 95 -18.12 -9.78 -2.29
C GLU A 95 -18.55 -9.67 -0.82
N ARG A 96 -17.78 -10.26 0.10
CA ARG A 96 -18.07 -10.27 1.53
C ARG A 96 -17.19 -9.32 2.34
N VAL A 97 -15.97 -9.08 1.86
CA VAL A 97 -14.91 -8.43 2.63
C VAL A 97 -14.60 -7.02 2.13
N ALA A 98 -14.76 -6.73 0.83
CA ALA A 98 -14.53 -5.38 0.31
C ALA A 98 -15.79 -4.52 0.47
N SER A 99 -15.60 -3.24 0.80
CA SER A 99 -16.70 -2.27 0.84
C SER A 99 -17.31 -2.07 -0.55
N VAL A 100 -18.63 -1.96 -0.61
CA VAL A 100 -19.43 -1.65 -1.82
C VAL A 100 -19.82 -0.17 -1.91
N VAL A 101 -19.38 0.65 -0.96
CA VAL A 101 -19.69 2.07 -0.91
C VAL A 101 -18.96 2.79 -2.05
N HIS A 102 -19.69 3.58 -2.84
CA HIS A 102 -19.09 4.47 -3.83
C HIS A 102 -18.27 5.56 -3.14
N ARG A 103 -17.04 5.79 -3.61
CA ARG A 103 -16.08 6.72 -3.00
C ARG A 103 -15.83 7.91 -3.91
N GLN A 104 -16.73 8.89 -3.88
CA GLN A 104 -16.63 10.07 -4.77
C GLN A 104 -15.35 10.87 -4.54
N GLU A 105 -14.96 11.11 -3.28
CA GLU A 105 -13.72 11.82 -2.93
C GLU A 105 -12.49 11.16 -3.55
N THR A 106 -12.43 9.83 -3.58
CA THR A 106 -11.35 9.08 -4.23
C THR A 106 -11.31 9.35 -5.74
N VAL A 107 -12.47 9.44 -6.38
CA VAL A 107 -12.55 9.74 -7.83
C VAL A 107 -12.11 11.17 -8.12
N ASP A 108 -12.43 12.11 -7.24
CA ASP A 108 -12.11 13.53 -7.44
C ASP A 108 -10.62 13.83 -7.19
N CYS A 109 -9.94 13.02 -6.37
CA CYS A 109 -8.51 13.15 -6.09
C CYS A 109 -7.59 12.43 -7.08
N LEU A 110 -8.12 11.48 -7.87
CA LEU A 110 -7.39 10.73 -8.91
C LEU A 110 -7.21 11.55 -10.19
#